data_AF-A0A0F8CJF1-F1
#
_entry.id   AF-A0A0F8CJF1-F1
#
_cell.length_a   1.000
_cell.length_b   1.000
_cell.length_c   1.000
_cell.angle_alpha   90.00
_cell.angle_beta   90.00
_cell.angle_gamma   90.00
#
_symmetry.space_group_name_H-M   'P 1'
#
loop_
_entity.id
_entity.type
_entity.pdbx_description
1 polymer ?
#
loop_
_entity_poly.entity_id
_entity_poly.type
_entity_poly.pdbx_seq_one_letter_code
_entity_poly.pdbx_strand_id
1 'polypeptide(L)'
;ALAGRVGDVPQVGSGFFCTEAGGASATGAGEDIARVTLSRRAVGYLDDGLGAQAAAERAIDEFEDITGSGAGVIVLGEDEAGSAFNTDGMQTSIAYK
;
A
#
# COMPACT_ATOMS: atom_id res chain seq x y z
N ALA A 1 -9.05 -18.79 6.08
CA ALA A 1 -7.98 -18.70 7.09
C ALA A 1 -8.35 -19.54 8.32
N LEU A 2 -7.36 -19.96 9.11
CA LEU A 2 -7.58 -20.68 10.38
C LEU A 2 -8.24 -19.77 11.43
N ALA A 3 -8.94 -20.37 12.41
CA ALA A 3 -9.48 -19.63 13.53
C ALA A 3 -8.36 -18.91 14.30
N GLY A 4 -8.54 -17.62 14.59
CA GLY A 4 -7.53 -16.79 15.25
C GLY A 4 -6.44 -16.20 14.34
N ARG A 5 -6.46 -16.45 13.03
CA ARG A 5 -5.51 -15.80 12.09
C ARG A 5 -5.74 -14.29 12.04
N VAL A 6 -4.67 -13.53 12.16
CA VAL A 6 -4.63 -12.07 12.00
C VAL A 6 -3.83 -11.73 10.74
N GLY A 7 -4.43 -10.92 9.84
CA GLY A 7 -3.78 -10.45 8.62
C GLY A 7 -3.04 -9.12 8.81
N ASP A 8 -2.74 -8.46 7.71
CA ASP A 8 -2.09 -7.15 7.61
C ASP A 8 -2.98 -5.98 8.07
N VAL A 9 -4.28 -6.06 7.83
CA VAL A 9 -5.23 -4.93 8.06
C VAL A 9 -5.11 -4.27 9.44
N PRO A 10 -5.07 -4.99 10.58
CA PRO A 10 -4.95 -4.34 11.88
C PRO A 10 -3.50 -3.97 12.28
N GLN A 11 -2.51 -4.22 11.43
CA GLN A 11 -1.10 -4.01 11.75
C GLN A 11 -0.60 -2.70 11.15
N VAL A 12 -0.22 -1.76 12.00
CA VAL A 12 0.36 -0.46 11.60
C VAL A 12 1.63 -0.69 10.78
N GLY A 13 1.71 -0.04 9.63
CA GLY A 13 2.81 -0.19 8.67
C GLY A 13 2.56 -1.26 7.62
N SER A 14 1.61 -2.17 7.85
CA SER A 14 1.27 -3.25 6.93
C SER A 14 0.03 -2.87 6.11
N GLY A 15 -1.16 -3.08 6.65
CA GLY A 15 -2.42 -2.78 5.96
C GLY A 15 -2.73 -1.28 5.86
N PHE A 16 -2.15 -0.46 6.73
CA PHE A 16 -2.27 1.01 6.67
C PHE A 16 -1.06 1.69 7.31
N PHE A 17 -0.76 2.91 6.88
CA PHE A 17 0.25 3.77 7.51
C PHE A 17 0.06 5.24 7.12
N CYS A 18 0.54 6.18 7.93
CA CYS A 18 0.59 7.60 7.57
C CYS A 18 1.71 8.36 8.30
N THR A 19 2.16 9.45 7.68
CA THR A 19 3.04 10.50 8.22
C THR A 19 2.48 11.87 7.85
N GLU A 20 3.24 12.94 8.10
CA GLU A 20 2.89 14.29 7.63
C GLU A 20 2.91 14.38 6.09
N ALA A 21 3.69 13.54 5.39
CA ALA A 21 3.75 13.52 3.92
C ALA A 21 2.51 12.88 3.27
N GLY A 22 1.72 12.12 4.02
CA GLY A 22 0.52 11.45 3.52
C GLY A 22 0.27 10.08 4.14
N GLY A 23 -0.56 9.26 3.49
CA GLY A 23 -0.93 7.94 3.99
C GLY A 23 -1.18 6.91 2.89
N ALA A 24 -1.15 5.64 3.28
CA ALA A 24 -1.41 4.52 2.40
C ALA A 24 -2.30 3.46 3.08
N SER A 25 -3.04 2.71 2.26
CA SER A 25 -3.85 1.56 2.66
C SER A 25 -3.69 0.44 1.63
N ALA A 26 -3.44 -0.77 2.10
CA ALA A 26 -3.13 -1.93 1.28
C ALA A 26 -4.22 -3.01 1.32
N THR A 27 -4.25 -3.84 0.29
CA THR A 27 -5.11 -5.02 0.17
C THR A 27 -4.41 -6.12 -0.62
N GLY A 28 -4.79 -7.38 -0.42
CA GLY A 28 -4.25 -8.53 -1.15
C GLY A 28 -3.70 -9.64 -0.25
N ALA A 29 -2.53 -10.19 -0.60
CA ALA A 29 -1.89 -11.28 0.12
C ALA A 29 -1.38 -10.83 1.51
N GLY A 30 -2.26 -10.87 2.51
CA GLY A 30 -2.02 -10.27 3.83
C GLY A 30 -0.77 -10.75 4.57
N GLU A 31 -0.38 -12.02 4.46
CA GLU A 31 0.87 -12.54 5.03
C GLU A 31 2.10 -11.83 4.44
N ASP A 32 2.12 -11.63 3.12
CA ASP A 32 3.22 -10.98 2.42
C ASP A 32 3.20 -9.46 2.62
N ILE A 33 2.01 -8.85 2.65
CA ILE A 33 1.84 -7.42 2.99
C ILE A 33 2.40 -7.14 4.39
N ALA A 34 2.10 -8.02 5.37
CA ALA A 34 2.63 -7.92 6.71
C ALA A 34 4.15 -8.16 6.77
N ARG A 35 4.66 -9.15 6.05
CA ARG A 35 6.09 -9.48 5.99
C ARG A 35 6.93 -8.31 5.48
N VAL A 36 6.39 -7.51 4.56
CA VAL A 36 7.13 -6.43 3.90
C VAL A 36 6.73 -5.03 4.35
N THR A 37 5.73 -4.89 5.22
CA THR A 37 5.19 -3.59 5.67
C THR A 37 4.84 -2.66 4.50
N LEU A 38 4.00 -3.15 3.57
CA LEU A 38 3.73 -2.49 2.29
C LEU A 38 3.31 -1.02 2.45
N SER A 39 2.36 -0.72 3.33
CA SER A 39 1.89 0.66 3.53
C SER A 39 2.99 1.58 4.08
N ARG A 40 3.86 1.08 4.97
CA ARG A 40 5.01 1.87 5.47
C ARG A 40 5.97 2.22 4.34
N ARG A 41 6.22 1.29 3.41
CA ARG A 41 7.09 1.54 2.25
C ARG A 41 6.52 2.57 1.30
N ALA A 42 5.24 2.43 0.95
CA ALA A 42 4.55 3.40 0.09
C ALA A 42 4.64 4.83 0.66
N VAL A 43 4.37 4.99 1.97
CA VAL A 43 4.51 6.29 2.64
C VAL A 43 5.97 6.72 2.78
N GLY A 44 6.91 5.79 2.92
CA GLY A 44 8.34 6.11 2.90
C GLY A 44 8.77 6.80 1.61
N TYR A 45 8.22 6.41 0.46
CA TYR A 45 8.48 7.13 -0.80
C TYR A 45 7.86 8.52 -0.84
N LEU A 46 6.70 8.74 -0.21
CA LEU A 46 6.17 10.09 -0.01
C LEU A 46 7.13 10.93 0.85
N ASP A 47 7.63 10.35 1.95
CA ASP A 47 8.61 11.00 2.82
C ASP A 47 9.91 11.36 2.03
N ASP A 48 10.28 10.53 1.04
CA ASP A 48 11.42 10.76 0.14
C ASP A 48 11.12 11.75 -1.02
N GLY A 49 9.89 12.29 -1.08
CA GLY A 49 9.47 13.31 -2.04
C GLY A 49 8.89 12.79 -3.36
N LEU A 50 8.56 11.50 -3.46
CA LEU A 50 7.80 10.98 -4.60
C LEU A 50 6.34 11.44 -4.52
N GLY A 51 5.74 11.68 -5.70
CA GLY A 51 4.29 11.87 -5.81
C GLY A 51 3.52 10.59 -5.51
N ALA A 52 2.24 10.72 -5.14
CA ALA A 52 1.41 9.63 -4.63
C ALA A 52 1.27 8.46 -5.61
N GLN A 53 1.12 8.74 -6.91
CA GLN A 53 1.05 7.69 -7.94
C GLN A 53 2.38 6.94 -8.08
N ALA A 54 3.49 7.66 -8.17
CA ALA A 54 4.82 7.06 -8.28
C ALA A 54 5.20 6.25 -7.03
N ALA A 55 4.80 6.72 -5.84
CA ALA A 55 4.97 6.00 -4.58
C ALA A 55 4.18 4.68 -4.56
N ALA A 56 2.93 4.69 -5.07
CA ALA A 56 2.10 3.50 -5.17
C ALA A 56 2.70 2.46 -6.13
N GLU A 57 3.08 2.88 -7.34
CA GLU A 57 3.71 2.02 -8.36
C GLU A 57 4.99 1.40 -7.82
N ARG A 58 5.89 2.23 -7.26
CA ARG A 58 7.16 1.76 -6.71
C ARG A 58 6.96 0.73 -5.60
N ALA A 59 5.98 0.95 -4.72
CA ALA A 59 5.69 0.03 -3.63
C ALA A 59 5.15 -1.33 -4.13
N ILE A 60 4.33 -1.34 -5.18
CA ILE A 60 3.81 -2.58 -5.77
C ILE A 60 4.88 -3.32 -6.56
N ASP A 61 5.71 -2.62 -7.33
CA ASP A 61 6.84 -3.23 -8.06
C ASP A 61 7.79 -3.94 -7.07
N GLU A 62 8.20 -3.25 -5.99
CA GLU A 62 9.04 -3.87 -4.97
C GLU A 62 8.34 -5.01 -4.21
N PHE A 63 7.03 -4.90 -4.00
CA PHE A 63 6.24 -5.97 -3.38
C PHE A 63 6.30 -7.24 -4.23
N GLU A 64 6.06 -7.11 -5.54
CA GLU A 64 6.14 -8.22 -6.49
C GLU A 64 7.54 -8.82 -6.53
N ASP A 65 8.57 -7.99 -6.65
CA ASP A 65 9.97 -8.43 -6.70
C ASP A 65 10.37 -9.24 -5.46
N ILE A 66 9.88 -8.85 -4.27
CA ILE A 66 10.26 -9.49 -3.00
C ILE A 66 9.45 -10.74 -2.70
N THR A 67 8.19 -10.78 -3.11
CA THR A 67 7.21 -11.77 -2.63
C THR A 67 6.71 -12.71 -3.72
N GLY A 68 6.69 -12.25 -4.98
CA GLY A 68 5.99 -12.92 -6.08
C GLY A 68 4.47 -12.98 -5.90
N SER A 69 3.90 -12.25 -4.93
CA SER A 69 2.49 -12.26 -4.58
C SER A 69 1.75 -11.08 -5.19
N GLY A 70 0.41 -11.16 -5.16
CA GLY A 70 -0.49 -10.09 -5.60
C GLY A 70 -0.96 -9.17 -4.45
N ALA A 71 -0.90 -7.87 -4.67
CA ALA A 71 -1.44 -6.84 -3.79
C ALA A 71 -1.89 -5.60 -4.56
N GLY A 72 -2.54 -4.69 -3.84
CA GLY A 72 -2.82 -3.34 -4.29
C GLY A 72 -2.72 -2.35 -3.15
N VAL A 73 -2.44 -1.09 -3.48
CA VAL A 73 -2.30 0.01 -2.53
C VAL A 73 -2.95 1.27 -3.08
N ILE A 74 -3.63 2.00 -2.20
CA ILE A 74 -3.99 3.40 -2.42
C ILE A 74 -3.08 4.28 -1.57
N VAL A 75 -2.67 5.41 -2.12
CA VAL A 75 -1.76 6.37 -1.50
C VAL A 75 -2.38 7.76 -1.63
N LEU A 76 -2.36 8.54 -0.56
CA LEU A 76 -2.83 9.92 -0.53
C LEU A 76 -1.67 10.82 -0.05
N GLY A 77 -1.20 11.71 -0.93
CA GLY A 77 -0.30 12.80 -0.58
C GLY A 77 -1.07 14.07 -0.20
N GLU A 78 -0.39 15.22 -0.17
CA GLU A 78 -0.98 16.52 0.21
C GLU A 78 -2.11 16.95 -0.74
N ASP A 79 -1.85 16.94 -2.04
CA ASP A 79 -2.78 17.45 -3.07
C ASP A 79 -3.25 16.39 -4.08
N GLU A 80 -2.72 15.17 -3.99
CA GLU A 80 -2.95 14.13 -4.99
C GLU A 80 -3.14 12.75 -4.38
N ALA A 81 -3.87 11.90 -5.09
CA ALA A 81 -4.05 10.49 -4.76
C ALA A 81 -3.45 9.61 -5.86
N GLY A 82 -2.89 8.48 -5.46
CA GLY A 82 -2.34 7.46 -6.32
C GLY A 82 -2.88 6.08 -5.98
N SER A 83 -2.85 5.18 -6.94
CA SER A 83 -3.13 3.76 -6.71
C SER A 83 -2.35 2.87 -7.67
N ALA A 84 -1.98 1.69 -7.19
CA ALA A 84 -1.33 0.67 -7.99
C ALA A 84 -1.72 -0.71 -7.48
N PHE A 85 -1.69 -1.71 -8.36
CA PHE A 85 -1.94 -3.10 -8.03
C PHE A 85 -1.34 -4.01 -9.10
N ASN A 86 -0.94 -5.21 -8.72
CA ASN A 86 -0.47 -6.26 -9.64
C ASN A 86 -1.39 -7.50 -9.65
N THR A 87 -2.55 -7.41 -9.00
CA THR A 87 -3.63 -8.39 -9.12
C THR A 87 -4.41 -8.20 -10.43
N ASP A 88 -5.32 -9.12 -10.77
CA ASP A 88 -6.21 -8.99 -11.94
C ASP A 88 -7.07 -7.70 -11.92
N GLY A 89 -7.26 -7.12 -10.73
CA GLY A 89 -7.98 -5.88 -10.51
C GLY A 89 -7.92 -5.41 -9.07
N MET A 90 -8.05 -4.10 -8.88
CA MET A 90 -8.33 -3.47 -7.58
C MET A 90 -9.37 -2.37 -7.79
N GLN A 91 -10.52 -2.47 -7.11
CA GLN A 91 -11.56 -1.46 -7.19
C GLN A 91 -11.21 -0.27 -6.30
N THR A 92 -11.14 0.92 -6.89
CA THR A 92 -10.85 2.18 -6.19
C THR A 92 -11.66 3.32 -6.77
N SER A 93 -11.91 4.34 -5.96
CA SER A 93 -12.46 5.63 -6.41
C SER A 93 -11.76 6.77 -5.68
N ILE A 94 -11.71 7.94 -6.32
CA ILE A 94 -11.12 9.16 -5.77
C ILE A 94 -12.14 10.28 -5.93
N ALA A 95 -12.25 11.14 -4.93
CA ALA A 95 -13.07 12.35 -4.98
C ALA A 95 -12.24 13.54 -4.49
N TYR A 96 -12.02 14.51 -5.38
CA TYR A 96 -11.42 15.78 -5.03
C TYR A 96 -12.51 16.75 -4.54
N LYS A 97 -12.15 17.62 -3.61
CA LYS A 97 -13.04 18.70 -3.12
C LYS A 97 -13.12 19.85 -4.12
#